data_AF-A0A5E4KXX7-F1
#
_entry.id   AF-A0A5E4KXX7-F1
#
_cell.length_a   1.000
_cell.length_b   1.000
_cell.length_c   1.000
_cell.angle_alpha   90.00
_cell.angle_beta   90.00
_cell.angle_gamma   90.00
#
_symmetry.space_group_name_H-M   'P 1'
#
loop_
_entity.id
_entity.type
_entity.pdbx_description
1 polymer ?
#
loop_
_entity_poly.entity_id
_entity_poly.type
_entity_poly.pdbx_seq_one_letter_code
_entity_poly.pdbx_strand_id
1 'polypeptide(L)'
;MKFKKPFLFVIPLLLAILFVPQAIADNSCLNCHEKLSAFNETEQQFNEIRLQHLARDIPCSLQCHTSTLNNFAQNNYLQWTKSKHALFNVTCDNCHGGNPNSDVKETAHIGIFLASNPNSSIFYRNVPETCGKCHTNELAQFKNSEHYQKLKALQQAPSCDTCHKPHEFKVLNISEFHDLCSQCHNIDMRIAPSDAPDRAIAALQNADELTNEIKLAYNDIQQAKQNGTDVSAAQNDLNNAISIRDGLPILWHAFDLKSFGNVTNSGIAAAQKAQQESGVPPVSKPTPGFGMIASMTGIIAIYLLRRRK
;
A
#
# COMPACT_ATOMS: atom_id res chain seq x y z
N MET A 1 64.34 -24.20 -18.84
CA MET A 1 63.72 -23.34 -17.80
C MET A 1 63.43 -21.95 -18.38
N LYS A 2 62.20 -21.69 -18.82
CA LYS A 2 61.63 -20.34 -19.00
C LYS A 2 60.11 -20.48 -18.79
N PHE A 3 59.64 -20.23 -17.57
CA PHE A 3 58.22 -20.18 -17.24
C PHE A 3 57.62 -18.90 -17.82
N LYS A 4 56.63 -19.03 -18.73
CA LYS A 4 55.76 -17.91 -19.14
C LYS A 4 54.58 -17.84 -18.16
N LYS A 5 54.40 -16.71 -17.49
CA LYS A 5 53.25 -16.39 -16.64
C LYS A 5 51.98 -16.24 -17.51
N PRO A 6 50.79 -16.70 -17.07
CA PRO A 6 49.54 -16.35 -17.72
C PRO A 6 49.09 -14.95 -17.26
N PHE A 7 48.73 -14.09 -18.21
CA PHE A 7 48.11 -12.80 -17.99
C PHE A 7 46.66 -13.04 -17.53
N LEU A 8 46.33 -12.67 -16.29
CA LEU A 8 44.96 -12.63 -15.80
C LEU A 8 44.28 -11.38 -16.38
N PHE A 9 43.35 -11.54 -17.33
CA PHE A 9 42.46 -10.46 -17.76
C PHE A 9 41.38 -10.28 -16.69
N VAL A 10 41.54 -9.26 -15.85
CA VAL A 10 40.47 -8.79 -14.96
C VAL A 10 39.56 -7.88 -15.78
N ILE A 11 38.38 -8.39 -16.16
CA ILE A 11 37.32 -7.59 -16.77
C ILE A 11 36.74 -6.69 -15.66
N PRO A 12 36.77 -5.35 -15.79
CA PRO A 12 36.10 -4.51 -14.81
C PRO A 12 34.60 -4.66 -15.03
N LEU A 13 33.92 -5.19 -14.00
CA LEU A 13 32.47 -5.21 -13.90
C LEU A 13 31.99 -3.75 -13.87
N LEU A 14 31.54 -3.24 -15.02
CA LEU A 14 30.85 -1.96 -15.14
C LEU A 14 29.59 -2.05 -14.27
N LEU A 15 29.65 -1.47 -13.07
CA LEU A 15 28.44 -1.13 -12.32
C LEU A 15 27.63 -0.18 -13.19
N ALA A 16 26.54 -0.68 -13.76
CA ALA A 16 25.48 0.16 -14.30
C ALA A 16 24.89 0.93 -13.13
N ILE A 17 25.37 2.16 -12.92
CA ILE A 17 24.69 3.15 -12.09
C ILE A 17 23.36 3.37 -12.79
N LEU A 18 22.29 2.84 -12.18
CA LEU A 18 20.93 3.23 -12.51
C LEU A 18 20.85 4.75 -12.32
N PHE A 19 20.87 5.49 -13.42
CA PHE A 19 20.52 6.90 -13.44
C PHE A 19 19.05 6.98 -13.01
N VAL A 20 18.83 7.23 -11.72
CA VAL A 20 17.58 7.80 -11.24
C VAL A 20 17.53 9.19 -11.88
N PRO A 21 16.51 9.53 -12.69
CA PRO A 21 16.42 10.86 -13.25
C PRO A 21 16.19 11.85 -12.10
N GLN A 22 17.27 12.48 -11.65
CA GLN A 22 17.24 13.60 -10.72
C GLN A 22 17.05 14.87 -11.53
N ALA A 23 15.86 15.04 -12.06
CA ALA A 23 15.35 16.32 -12.50
C ALA A 23 13.91 16.39 -12.01
N ILE A 24 13.74 16.76 -10.73
CA ILE A 24 12.47 17.34 -10.30
C ILE A 24 12.29 18.54 -11.23
N ALA A 25 11.26 18.52 -12.06
CA ALA A 25 10.99 19.63 -12.97
C ALA A 25 10.96 20.94 -12.15
N ASP A 26 11.58 22.01 -12.67
CA ASP A 26 11.58 23.32 -12.02
C ASP A 26 10.14 23.73 -11.68
N ASN A 27 9.77 23.62 -10.40
CA ASN A 27 8.43 23.93 -9.89
C ASN A 27 8.56 24.96 -8.79
N SER A 28 7.99 26.15 -9.00
CA SER A 28 8.09 27.27 -8.06
C SER A 28 7.44 26.95 -6.71
N CYS A 29 6.39 26.12 -6.69
CA CYS A 29 5.74 25.68 -5.48
C CYS A 29 6.72 24.89 -4.61
N LEU A 30 7.43 23.91 -5.19
CA LEU A 30 8.42 23.12 -4.45
C LEU A 30 9.58 23.99 -3.95
N ASN A 31 10.13 24.86 -4.80
CA ASN A 31 11.27 25.71 -4.45
C ASN A 31 10.96 26.73 -3.34
N CYS A 32 9.77 27.34 -3.37
CA CYS A 32 9.35 28.33 -2.39
C CYS A 32 8.82 27.65 -1.12
N HIS A 33 7.95 26.65 -1.25
CA HIS A 33 7.37 25.97 -0.10
C HIS A 33 8.35 25.01 0.59
N GLU A 34 9.38 24.47 -0.04
CA GLU A 34 10.46 23.77 0.68
C GLU A 34 11.10 24.69 1.73
N LYS A 35 11.44 25.92 1.32
CA LYS A 35 12.09 26.93 2.16
C LYS A 35 11.15 27.49 3.23
N LEU A 36 9.85 27.52 2.96
CA LEU A 36 8.83 28.02 3.89
C LEU A 36 8.27 26.94 4.83
N SER A 37 8.25 25.67 4.39
CA SER A 37 7.60 24.58 5.10
C SER A 37 8.39 24.05 6.30
N ALA A 38 9.63 24.51 6.48
CA ALA A 38 10.29 24.53 7.77
C ALA A 38 9.68 25.65 8.63
N PHE A 39 8.46 25.44 9.13
CA PHE A 39 7.85 26.38 10.06
C PHE A 39 8.55 26.25 11.43
N ASN A 40 9.49 27.18 11.68
CA ASN A 40 10.03 27.62 12.98
C ASN A 40 11.09 26.72 13.65
N GLU A 41 12.17 27.36 14.16
CA GLU A 41 13.22 26.83 15.07
C GLU A 41 12.67 25.90 16.16
N THR A 42 11.44 26.15 16.62
CA THR A 42 10.70 25.34 17.59
C THR A 42 10.45 23.92 17.09
N GLU A 43 10.04 23.72 15.83
CA GLU A 43 9.86 22.38 15.25
C GLU A 43 11.19 21.67 14.98
N GLN A 44 12.25 22.42 14.64
CA GLN A 44 13.61 21.87 14.55
C GLN A 44 14.09 21.39 15.92
N GLN A 45 13.89 22.18 16.98
CA GLN A 45 14.17 21.80 18.36
C GLN A 45 13.37 20.56 18.78
N PHE A 46 12.07 20.49 18.45
CA PHE A 46 11.25 19.31 18.75
C PHE A 46 11.73 18.05 18.00
N ASN A 47 12.17 18.19 16.74
CA ASN A 47 12.76 17.08 15.99
C ASN A 47 14.10 16.63 16.55
N GLU A 48 14.94 17.56 16.98
CA GLU A 48 16.22 17.26 17.63
C GLU A 48 16.00 16.56 18.97
N ILE A 49 15.06 17.05 19.78
CA ILE A 49 14.63 16.39 21.03
C ILE A 49 14.11 14.98 20.74
N ARG A 50 13.29 14.78 19.68
CA ARG A 50 12.80 13.45 19.28
C ARG A 50 13.93 12.50 18.91
N LEU A 51 14.90 12.94 18.10
CA LEU A 51 16.06 12.14 17.72
C LEU A 51 16.91 11.77 18.94
N GLN A 52 17.07 12.69 19.88
CA GLN A 52 17.76 12.45 21.14
C GLN A 52 17.03 11.45 22.06
N HIS A 53 15.70 11.42 22.06
CA HIS A 53 14.92 10.43 22.82
C HIS A 53 15.04 9.04 22.19
N LEU A 54 14.99 8.94 20.86
CA LEU A 54 15.18 7.69 20.12
C LEU A 54 16.61 7.14 20.30
N ALA A 55 17.62 8.01 20.29
CA ALA A 55 19.00 7.60 20.56
C ALA A 55 19.24 7.13 22.01
N ARG A 56 18.30 7.39 22.93
CA ARG A 56 18.37 7.05 24.36
C ARG A 56 17.33 6.00 24.78
N ASP A 57 16.64 5.37 23.82
CA ASP A 57 15.55 4.40 24.06
C ASP A 57 14.49 4.89 25.07
N ILE A 58 14.23 6.19 25.13
CA ILE A 58 13.20 6.74 26.02
C ILE A 58 11.85 6.65 25.29
N PRO A 59 10.89 5.84 25.77
CA PRO A 59 9.58 5.74 25.15
C PRO A 59 8.79 7.02 25.41
N CYS A 60 8.38 7.71 24.35
CA CYS A 60 7.45 8.83 24.45
C CYS A 60 6.12 8.32 25.02
N SER A 61 5.71 8.78 26.21
CA SER A 61 4.40 8.47 26.75
C SER A 61 3.32 9.20 25.93
N LEU A 62 2.78 8.47 24.95
CA LEU A 62 1.75 8.85 23.97
C LEU A 62 0.38 9.24 24.57
N GLN A 63 0.28 9.53 25.88
CA GLN A 63 -1.00 9.84 26.51
C GLN A 63 -1.27 11.35 26.67
N CYS A 64 -0.24 12.22 26.60
CA CYS A 64 -0.42 13.67 26.76
C CYS A 64 -0.03 14.52 25.54
N HIS A 65 0.75 14.01 24.57
CA HIS A 65 1.28 14.82 23.45
C HIS A 65 0.79 14.43 22.05
N THR A 66 0.09 13.31 21.91
CA THR A 66 -0.20 12.66 20.61
C THR A 66 -1.15 13.46 19.74
N SER A 67 -2.16 14.11 20.33
CA SER A 67 -3.12 14.93 19.59
C SER A 67 -2.54 16.26 19.11
N THR A 68 -1.62 16.85 19.87
CA THR A 68 -0.95 18.11 19.51
C THR A 68 0.20 17.85 18.52
N LEU A 69 1.06 16.87 18.78
CA LEU A 69 2.19 16.56 17.89
C LEU A 69 1.75 15.96 16.55
N ASN A 70 0.69 15.14 16.48
CA ASN A 70 0.24 14.64 15.17
C ASN A 70 -0.44 15.70 14.30
N ASN A 71 -0.96 16.79 14.89
CA ASN A 71 -1.53 17.91 14.15
C ASN A 71 -0.47 18.94 13.68
N PHE A 72 0.72 18.97 14.30
CA PHE A 72 1.80 19.90 13.96
C PHE A 72 3.02 19.22 13.29
N ALA A 73 3.35 17.97 13.60
CA ALA A 73 4.68 17.41 13.36
C ALA A 73 4.88 16.63 12.05
N GLN A 74 4.00 16.75 11.05
CA GLN A 74 4.33 16.30 9.70
C GLN A 74 4.05 17.42 8.71
N ASN A 75 5.12 18.09 8.31
CA ASN A 75 5.10 19.00 7.18
C ASN A 75 4.55 18.24 5.94
N ASN A 76 3.43 18.72 5.39
CA ASN A 76 2.81 18.17 4.18
C ASN A 76 3.81 18.00 3.02
N TYR A 77 4.79 18.92 2.91
CA TYR A 77 5.89 18.81 1.95
C TYR A 77 6.77 17.59 2.25
N LEU A 78 7.16 17.34 3.51
CA LEU A 78 7.97 16.19 3.89
C LEU A 78 7.23 14.85 3.72
N GLN A 79 5.92 14.83 3.96
CA GLN A 79 5.09 13.65 3.64
C GLN A 79 5.12 13.41 2.13
N TRP A 80 4.83 14.47 1.35
CA TRP A 80 4.81 14.41 -0.10
C TRP A 80 6.15 13.95 -0.67
N THR A 81 7.29 14.49 -0.24
CA THR A 81 8.62 14.10 -0.75
C THR A 81 8.95 12.63 -0.55
N LYS A 82 8.33 11.98 0.44
CA LYS A 82 8.48 10.54 0.73
C LYS A 82 7.41 9.68 0.05
N SER A 83 6.41 10.29 -0.57
CA SER A 83 5.30 9.58 -1.20
C SER A 83 5.67 9.03 -2.58
N LYS A 84 4.86 8.09 -3.07
CA LYS A 84 4.94 7.65 -4.46
C LYS A 84 4.62 8.79 -5.44
N HIS A 85 3.79 9.76 -5.06
CA HIS A 85 3.48 10.90 -5.91
C HIS A 85 4.73 11.74 -6.23
N ALA A 86 5.59 12.00 -5.24
CA ALA A 86 6.87 12.68 -5.50
C ALA A 86 7.79 11.86 -6.41
N LEU A 87 7.86 10.54 -6.23
CA LEU A 87 8.64 9.64 -7.10
C LEU A 87 8.21 9.73 -8.57
N PHE A 88 6.91 9.92 -8.83
CA PHE A 88 6.36 10.08 -10.18
C PHE A 88 6.18 11.55 -10.61
N ASN A 89 6.84 12.50 -9.92
CA ASN A 89 6.83 13.93 -10.24
C ASN A 89 5.41 14.54 -10.30
N VAL A 90 4.49 14.06 -9.46
CA VAL A 90 3.18 14.68 -9.25
C VAL A 90 3.37 15.83 -8.26
N THR A 91 3.30 17.05 -8.76
CA THR A 91 3.57 18.29 -8.03
C THR A 91 2.31 18.85 -7.35
N CYS A 92 2.48 19.80 -6.42
CA CYS A 92 1.40 20.35 -5.60
C CYS A 92 0.24 20.89 -6.46
N ASP A 93 0.55 21.54 -7.58
CA ASP A 93 -0.41 22.16 -8.49
C ASP A 93 -1.33 21.16 -9.18
N ASN A 94 -0.89 19.90 -9.37
CA ASN A 94 -1.72 18.86 -9.99
C ASN A 94 -2.99 18.58 -9.17
N CYS A 95 -2.88 18.75 -7.85
CA CYS A 95 -3.99 18.57 -6.90
C CYS A 95 -4.57 19.90 -6.40
N HIS A 96 -3.75 20.87 -6.00
CA HIS A 96 -4.21 22.11 -5.33
C HIS A 96 -4.48 23.28 -6.28
N GLY A 97 -4.07 23.19 -7.55
CA GLY A 97 -4.10 24.31 -8.49
C GLY A 97 -2.92 25.27 -8.30
N GLY A 98 -3.05 26.51 -8.79
CA GLY A 98 -1.95 27.47 -8.80
C GLY A 98 -1.22 27.51 -10.14
N ASN A 99 -0.22 28.38 -10.20
CA ASN A 99 0.69 28.50 -11.33
C ASN A 99 2.12 28.09 -10.89
N PRO A 100 2.57 26.87 -11.21
CA PRO A 100 3.90 26.38 -10.81
C PRO A 100 5.07 27.08 -11.53
N ASN A 101 4.77 27.95 -12.51
CA ASN A 101 5.78 28.69 -13.27
C ASN A 101 6.01 30.11 -12.75
N SER A 102 5.39 30.49 -11.63
CA SER A 102 5.51 31.82 -11.04
C SER A 102 5.97 31.73 -9.59
N ASP A 103 6.94 32.55 -9.21
CA ASP A 103 7.39 32.76 -7.83
C ASP A 103 6.70 33.96 -7.15
N VAL A 104 6.04 34.82 -7.93
CA VAL A 104 5.18 35.89 -7.42
C VAL A 104 3.97 35.27 -6.72
N LYS A 105 3.81 35.56 -5.42
CA LYS A 105 2.79 34.94 -4.54
C LYS A 105 1.39 34.98 -5.16
N GLU A 106 0.93 36.13 -5.61
CA GLU A 106 -0.44 36.33 -6.11
C GLU A 106 -0.70 35.49 -7.37
N THR A 107 0.27 35.47 -8.28
CA THR A 107 0.20 34.70 -9.53
C THR A 107 0.36 33.20 -9.27
N ALA A 108 1.25 32.81 -8.36
CA ALA A 108 1.50 31.41 -7.99
C ALA A 108 0.28 30.77 -7.33
N HIS A 109 -0.45 31.52 -6.50
CA HIS A 109 -1.62 31.02 -5.77
C HIS A 109 -2.95 31.23 -6.51
N ILE A 110 -2.92 31.61 -7.79
CA ILE A 110 -4.15 31.80 -8.56
C ILE A 110 -4.94 30.49 -8.65
N GLY A 111 -6.23 30.52 -8.28
CA GLY A 111 -7.07 29.33 -8.29
C GLY A 111 -6.75 28.30 -7.18
N ILE A 112 -5.87 28.62 -6.23
CA ILE A 112 -5.73 27.85 -5.00
C ILE A 112 -6.81 28.28 -4.02
N PHE A 113 -7.63 27.33 -3.59
CA PHE A 113 -8.72 27.56 -2.64
C PHE A 113 -8.54 26.71 -1.39
N LEU A 114 -8.98 27.22 -0.24
CA LEU A 114 -9.06 26.45 1.00
C LEU A 114 -9.88 25.17 0.80
N ALA A 115 -9.53 24.11 1.52
CA ALA A 115 -10.21 22.81 1.42
C ALA A 115 -11.72 22.87 1.75
N SER A 116 -12.16 23.88 2.52
CA SER A 116 -13.56 24.12 2.85
C SER A 116 -14.35 24.81 1.73
N ASN A 117 -13.67 25.36 0.73
CA ASN A 117 -14.31 26.04 -0.39
C ASN A 117 -14.82 25.01 -1.42
N PRO A 118 -16.11 25.02 -1.80
CA PRO A 118 -16.66 24.09 -2.79
C PRO A 118 -16.00 24.13 -4.18
N ASN A 119 -15.35 25.25 -4.53
CA ASN A 119 -14.60 25.40 -5.79
C ASN A 119 -13.18 24.84 -5.72
N SER A 120 -12.71 24.42 -4.53
CA SER A 120 -11.40 23.80 -4.38
C SER A 120 -11.39 22.41 -5.01
N SER A 121 -10.34 22.08 -5.75
CA SER A 121 -10.10 20.73 -6.26
C SER A 121 -9.94 19.69 -5.14
N ILE A 122 -9.52 20.12 -3.95
CA ILE A 122 -9.39 19.28 -2.76
C ILE A 122 -10.59 19.37 -1.81
N PHE A 123 -11.68 20.02 -2.22
CA PHE A 123 -12.93 19.94 -1.49
C PHE A 123 -13.40 18.49 -1.50
N TYR A 124 -13.85 17.95 -0.36
CA TYR A 124 -14.06 16.50 -0.17
C TYR A 124 -14.91 15.81 -1.27
N ARG A 125 -15.88 16.53 -1.88
CA ARG A 125 -16.72 16.03 -2.99
C ARG A 125 -16.09 16.11 -4.39
N ASN A 126 -15.02 16.88 -4.52
CA ASN A 126 -14.23 17.05 -5.74
C ASN A 126 -12.96 16.18 -5.72
N VAL A 127 -12.56 15.69 -4.54
CA VAL A 127 -11.39 14.82 -4.38
C VAL A 127 -11.43 13.61 -5.33
N PRO A 128 -12.55 12.88 -5.52
CA PRO A 128 -12.57 11.74 -6.45
C PRO A 128 -12.21 12.16 -7.87
N GLU A 129 -12.76 13.28 -8.34
CA GLU A 129 -12.45 13.83 -9.66
C GLU A 129 -11.01 14.34 -9.75
N THR A 130 -10.44 14.88 -8.67
CA THR A 130 -9.04 15.30 -8.61
C THR A 130 -8.08 14.12 -8.70
N CYS A 131 -8.30 13.05 -7.90
CA CYS A 131 -7.50 11.83 -7.98
C CYS A 131 -7.66 11.14 -9.35
N GLY A 132 -8.88 11.14 -9.89
CA GLY A 132 -9.20 10.50 -11.16
C GLY A 132 -8.67 11.21 -12.40
N LYS A 133 -7.99 12.36 -12.28
CA LYS A 133 -7.20 12.94 -13.38
C LYS A 133 -6.09 11.98 -13.83
N CYS A 134 -5.52 11.23 -12.88
CA CYS A 134 -4.47 10.23 -13.13
C CYS A 134 -4.96 8.80 -12.85
N HIS A 135 -5.78 8.59 -11.82
CA HIS A 135 -6.32 7.29 -11.41
C HIS A 135 -7.71 7.03 -12.03
N THR A 136 -7.77 7.02 -13.35
CA THR A 136 -9.04 6.98 -14.10
C THR A 136 -9.81 5.67 -13.87
N ASN A 137 -9.10 4.54 -13.77
CA ASN A 137 -9.70 3.22 -13.64
C ASN A 137 -10.28 3.01 -12.23
N GLU A 138 -9.53 3.43 -11.21
CA GLU A 138 -9.96 3.42 -9.82
C GLU A 138 -11.16 4.35 -9.62
N LEU A 139 -11.15 5.55 -10.22
CA LEU A 139 -12.31 6.45 -10.19
C LEU A 139 -13.53 5.80 -10.88
N ALA A 140 -13.34 5.12 -12.01
CA ALA A 140 -14.43 4.46 -12.71
C ALA A 140 -15.09 3.36 -11.85
N GLN A 141 -14.29 2.56 -11.14
CA GLN A 141 -14.81 1.56 -10.20
C GLN A 141 -15.44 2.22 -8.97
N PHE A 142 -14.79 3.23 -8.38
CA PHE A 142 -15.30 3.94 -7.21
C PHE A 142 -16.65 4.61 -7.48
N LYS A 143 -16.87 5.15 -8.68
CA LYS A 143 -18.16 5.70 -9.10
C LYS A 143 -19.30 4.69 -9.02
N ASN A 144 -19.03 3.40 -9.15
CA ASN A 144 -20.03 2.34 -9.04
C ASN A 144 -20.33 1.94 -7.58
N SER A 145 -19.54 2.42 -6.62
CA SER A 145 -19.70 2.08 -5.20
C SER A 145 -20.79 2.88 -4.50
N GLU A 146 -21.39 2.31 -3.45
CA GLU A 146 -22.34 3.04 -2.60
C GLU A 146 -21.70 4.25 -1.90
N HIS A 147 -20.40 4.18 -1.57
CA HIS A 147 -19.66 5.31 -1.00
C HIS A 147 -19.70 6.52 -1.91
N TYR A 148 -19.40 6.37 -3.21
CA TYR A 148 -19.45 7.48 -4.15
C TYR A 148 -20.88 8.00 -4.33
N GLN A 149 -21.87 7.10 -4.48
CA GLN A 149 -23.27 7.51 -4.64
C GLN A 149 -23.76 8.34 -3.45
N LYS A 150 -23.44 7.92 -2.23
CA LYS A 150 -23.76 8.66 -0.98
C LYS A 150 -23.01 9.99 -0.92
N LEU A 151 -21.72 10.02 -1.28
CA LEU A 151 -20.91 11.23 -1.32
C LEU A 151 -21.51 12.29 -2.25
N LYS A 152 -21.96 11.90 -3.46
CA LYS A 152 -22.60 12.83 -4.41
C LYS A 152 -24.02 13.23 -3.98
N ALA A 153 -24.72 12.38 -3.25
CA ALA A 153 -26.02 12.67 -2.65
C ALA A 153 -25.96 13.54 -1.38
N LEU A 154 -24.81 14.15 -1.06
CA LEU A 154 -24.58 14.98 0.14
C LEU A 154 -24.76 14.23 1.47
N GLN A 155 -24.64 12.90 1.44
CA GLN A 155 -24.66 12.08 2.64
C GLN A 155 -23.25 11.92 3.22
N GLN A 156 -23.17 11.51 4.48
CA GLN A 156 -21.91 11.17 5.11
C GLN A 156 -21.35 9.91 4.44
N ALA A 157 -20.26 10.07 3.70
CA ALA A 157 -19.57 9.01 2.99
C ALA A 157 -18.09 9.35 2.83
N PRO A 158 -17.22 8.33 2.78
CA PRO A 158 -15.80 8.55 2.57
C PRO A 158 -15.52 9.01 1.12
N SER A 159 -14.39 9.67 0.96
CA SER A 159 -13.77 9.99 -0.33
C SER A 159 -12.40 9.34 -0.43
N CYS A 160 -11.70 9.52 -1.56
CA CYS A 160 -10.42 8.86 -1.81
C CYS A 160 -9.38 9.15 -0.71
N ASP A 161 -9.36 10.40 -0.23
CA ASP A 161 -8.45 10.90 0.81
C ASP A 161 -8.81 10.44 2.24
N THR A 162 -10.02 9.90 2.43
CA THR A 162 -10.42 9.29 3.70
C THR A 162 -9.60 8.04 3.97
N CYS A 163 -9.43 7.20 2.94
CA CYS A 163 -8.67 5.95 3.03
C CYS A 163 -7.21 6.11 2.64
N HIS A 164 -6.93 6.90 1.59
CA HIS A 164 -5.58 7.09 1.08
C HIS A 164 -5.10 8.50 1.41
N LYS A 165 -4.28 8.63 2.45
CA LYS A 165 -3.73 9.94 2.87
C LYS A 165 -2.98 10.60 1.70
N PRO A 166 -3.39 11.78 1.21
CA PRO A 166 -2.97 12.28 -0.10
C PRO A 166 -1.49 12.69 -0.19
N HIS A 167 -0.91 13.17 0.91
CA HIS A 167 0.51 13.55 0.97
C HIS A 167 1.44 12.39 1.28
N GLU A 168 0.98 11.31 1.91
CA GLU A 168 1.82 10.10 2.12
C GLU A 168 1.60 9.06 1.01
N PHE A 169 0.42 9.13 0.36
CA PHE A 169 -0.16 8.14 -0.54
C PHE A 169 0.15 6.70 -0.12
N LYS A 170 -0.33 6.36 1.09
CA LYS A 170 -0.22 5.03 1.64
C LYS A 170 -1.38 4.16 1.17
N VAL A 171 -1.05 3.02 0.59
CA VAL A 171 -2.01 1.92 0.39
C VAL A 171 -2.13 1.20 1.72
N LEU A 172 -3.35 1.10 2.24
CA LEU A 172 -3.61 0.47 3.53
C LEU A 172 -3.28 -1.02 3.47
N ASN A 173 -2.68 -1.53 4.54
CA ASN A 173 -2.59 -2.98 4.73
C ASN A 173 -3.86 -3.51 5.42
N ILE A 174 -4.02 -4.83 5.47
CA ILE A 174 -5.21 -5.49 6.06
C ILE A 174 -5.43 -5.10 7.53
N SER A 175 -4.37 -4.90 8.32
CA SER A 175 -4.51 -4.53 9.73
C SER A 175 -5.00 -3.09 9.92
N GLU A 176 -4.55 -2.15 9.08
CA GLU A 176 -5.00 -0.75 9.09
C GLU A 176 -6.42 -0.59 8.57
N PHE A 177 -6.83 -1.52 7.71
CA PHE A 177 -8.13 -1.53 7.06
C PHE A 177 -9.28 -1.66 8.07
N HIS A 178 -9.18 -2.61 9.02
CA HIS A 178 -10.23 -2.87 10.00
C HIS A 178 -10.57 -1.60 10.80
N ASP A 179 -9.56 -0.97 11.39
CA ASP A 179 -9.72 0.17 12.27
C ASP A 179 -10.27 1.39 11.54
N LEU A 180 -9.84 1.61 10.29
CA LEU A 180 -10.35 2.71 9.48
C LEU A 180 -11.84 2.51 9.14
N CYS A 181 -12.20 1.34 8.63
CA CYS A 181 -13.57 1.09 8.17
C CYS A 181 -14.57 1.06 9.33
N SER A 182 -14.14 0.55 10.48
CA SER A 182 -14.95 0.47 11.70
C SER A 182 -15.33 1.85 12.27
N GLN A 183 -14.65 2.93 11.87
CA GLN A 183 -15.05 4.29 12.25
C GLN A 183 -16.43 4.66 11.72
N CYS A 184 -16.86 4.10 10.59
CA CYS A 184 -18.18 4.34 10.00
C CYS A 184 -19.09 3.11 10.00
N HIS A 185 -18.51 1.92 9.85
CA HIS A 185 -19.22 0.65 9.86
C HIS A 185 -19.36 0.10 11.29
N ASN A 186 -20.17 0.78 12.10
CA ASN A 186 -20.42 0.38 13.48
C ASN A 186 -21.90 0.56 13.88
N ILE A 187 -22.24 -0.07 14.99
CA ILE A 187 -23.62 -0.09 15.54
C ILE A 187 -24.07 1.26 16.09
N ASP A 188 -23.14 2.19 16.32
CA ASP A 188 -23.43 3.50 16.89
C ASP A 188 -23.85 4.48 15.80
N MET A 189 -23.10 4.54 14.69
CA MET A 189 -23.40 5.42 13.56
C MET A 189 -24.60 4.93 12.73
N ARG A 190 -24.75 3.61 12.56
CA ARG A 190 -25.86 2.99 11.79
C ARG A 190 -26.05 3.53 10.37
N ILE A 191 -24.98 4.05 9.75
CA ILE A 191 -25.01 4.59 8.39
C ILE A 191 -24.70 3.55 7.32
N ALA A 192 -24.15 2.40 7.73
CA ALA A 192 -23.75 1.30 6.86
C ALA A 192 -23.72 -0.04 7.64
N PRO A 193 -23.70 -1.21 6.98
CA PRO A 193 -23.61 -2.52 7.64
C PRO A 193 -22.34 -2.63 8.50
N SER A 194 -22.49 -3.00 9.77
CA SER A 194 -21.37 -3.08 10.72
C SER A 194 -20.43 -4.25 10.46
N ASP A 195 -20.87 -5.26 9.72
CA ASP A 195 -20.10 -6.47 9.36
C ASP A 195 -19.26 -6.28 8.08
N ALA A 196 -19.36 -5.13 7.42
CA ALA A 196 -18.67 -4.89 6.16
C ALA A 196 -17.13 -4.94 6.27
N PRO A 197 -16.49 -4.42 7.35
CA PRO A 197 -15.04 -4.55 7.52
C PRO A 197 -14.57 -6.00 7.56
N ASP A 198 -15.27 -6.87 8.29
CA ASP A 198 -14.94 -8.29 8.39
C ASP A 198 -15.06 -9.00 7.04
N ARG A 199 -16.14 -8.73 6.29
CA ARG A 199 -16.32 -9.28 4.94
C ARG A 199 -15.25 -8.80 3.97
N ALA A 200 -14.85 -7.54 4.07
CA ALA A 200 -13.79 -6.98 3.25
C ALA A 200 -12.42 -7.59 3.57
N ILE A 201 -12.10 -7.82 4.86
CA ILE A 201 -10.88 -8.53 5.27
C ILE A 201 -10.85 -9.94 4.71
N ALA A 202 -11.96 -10.69 4.81
CA ALA A 202 -12.05 -12.03 4.23
C ALA A 202 -11.81 -12.02 2.70
N ALA A 203 -12.34 -11.02 2.00
CA ALA A 203 -12.10 -10.85 0.57
C ALA A 203 -10.61 -10.56 0.25
N LEU A 204 -9.95 -9.71 1.05
CA LEU A 204 -8.52 -9.42 0.88
C LEU A 204 -7.64 -10.63 1.21
N GLN A 205 -7.97 -11.39 2.24
CA GLN A 205 -7.28 -12.65 2.55
C GLN A 205 -7.39 -13.67 1.41
N ASN A 206 -8.52 -13.70 0.70
CA ASN A 206 -8.68 -14.52 -0.50
C ASN A 206 -7.78 -14.02 -1.66
N ALA A 207 -7.54 -12.71 -1.77
CA ALA A 207 -6.58 -12.17 -2.74
C ALA A 207 -5.11 -12.50 -2.37
N ASP A 208 -4.80 -12.58 -1.07
CA ASP A 208 -3.51 -13.08 -0.59
C ASP A 208 -3.34 -14.57 -0.91
N GLU A 209 -4.41 -15.37 -0.79
CA GLU A 209 -4.42 -16.77 -1.23
C GLU A 209 -4.09 -16.90 -2.73
N LEU A 210 -4.71 -16.09 -3.60
CA LEU A 210 -4.35 -16.04 -5.01
C LEU A 210 -2.85 -15.76 -5.22
N THR A 211 -2.29 -14.80 -4.48
CA THR A 211 -0.87 -14.48 -4.58
C THR A 211 0.02 -15.66 -4.18
N ASN A 212 -0.38 -16.42 -3.16
CA ASN A 212 0.32 -17.63 -2.74
C ASN A 212 0.21 -18.75 -3.78
N GLU A 213 -0.98 -19.00 -4.33
CA GLU A 213 -1.20 -20.02 -5.37
C GLU A 213 -0.41 -19.69 -6.65
N ILE A 214 -0.33 -18.42 -7.05
CA ILE A 214 0.54 -17.97 -8.16
C ILE A 214 2.01 -18.29 -7.89
N LYS A 215 2.48 -18.07 -6.65
CA LYS A 215 3.86 -18.36 -6.27
C LYS A 215 4.17 -19.87 -6.33
N LEU A 216 3.23 -20.71 -5.87
CA LEU A 216 3.35 -22.16 -5.97
C LEU A 216 3.40 -22.60 -7.44
N ALA A 217 2.43 -22.17 -8.25
CA ALA A 217 2.39 -22.43 -9.68
C ALA A 217 3.67 -22.02 -10.41
N TYR A 218 4.21 -20.85 -10.09
CA TYR A 218 5.48 -20.39 -10.64
C TYR A 218 6.62 -21.35 -10.32
N ASN A 219 6.78 -21.75 -9.05
CA ASN A 219 7.86 -22.64 -8.63
C ASN A 219 7.75 -24.02 -9.29
N ASP A 220 6.55 -24.59 -9.35
CA ASP A 220 6.29 -25.89 -9.98
C ASP A 220 6.64 -25.85 -11.48
N ILE A 221 6.23 -24.78 -12.17
CA ILE A 221 6.58 -24.57 -13.59
C ILE A 221 8.09 -24.44 -13.77
N GLN A 222 8.81 -23.74 -12.88
CA GLN A 222 10.27 -23.66 -12.99
C GLN A 222 10.94 -25.02 -12.80
N GLN A 223 10.46 -25.84 -11.86
CA GLN A 223 10.96 -27.20 -11.64
C GLN A 223 10.68 -28.10 -12.85
N ALA A 224 9.46 -28.04 -13.40
CA ALA A 224 9.08 -28.80 -14.59
C ALA A 224 9.93 -28.42 -15.81
N LYS A 225 10.23 -27.13 -16.01
CA LYS A 225 11.16 -26.66 -17.06
C LYS A 225 12.56 -27.24 -16.91
N GLN A 226 13.08 -27.29 -15.67
CA GLN A 226 14.39 -27.87 -15.40
C GLN A 226 14.45 -29.37 -15.71
N ASN A 227 13.32 -30.06 -15.58
CA ASN A 227 13.19 -31.48 -15.90
C ASN A 227 12.91 -31.74 -17.40
N GLY A 228 12.84 -30.69 -18.23
CA GLY A 228 12.59 -30.82 -19.68
C GLY A 228 11.13 -31.08 -20.05
N THR A 229 10.18 -30.86 -19.13
CA THR A 229 8.74 -31.00 -19.39
C THR A 229 8.24 -29.81 -20.22
N ASP A 230 7.34 -30.06 -21.19
CA ASP A 230 6.59 -28.98 -21.84
C ASP A 230 5.55 -28.42 -20.86
N VAL A 231 5.68 -27.12 -20.57
CA VAL A 231 4.84 -26.39 -19.61
C VAL A 231 4.05 -25.27 -20.27
N SER A 232 3.89 -25.31 -21.60
CA SER A 232 3.24 -24.23 -22.35
C SER A 232 1.80 -23.97 -21.88
N ALA A 233 1.04 -25.03 -21.60
CA ALA A 233 -0.32 -24.92 -21.06
C ALA A 233 -0.32 -24.32 -19.63
N ALA A 234 0.51 -24.86 -18.74
CA ALA A 234 0.66 -24.37 -17.37
C ALA A 234 1.07 -22.89 -17.32
N GLN A 235 1.97 -22.47 -18.22
CA GLN A 235 2.41 -21.08 -18.31
C GLN A 235 1.28 -20.14 -18.74
N ASN A 236 0.38 -20.57 -19.64
CA ASN A 236 -0.78 -19.77 -20.04
C ASN A 236 -1.75 -19.55 -18.89
N ASP A 237 -2.04 -20.59 -18.11
CA ASP A 237 -2.90 -20.47 -16.93
C ASP A 237 -2.27 -19.63 -15.81
N LEU A 238 -0.95 -19.77 -15.60
CA LEU A 238 -0.21 -18.90 -14.67
C LEU A 238 -0.30 -17.43 -15.10
N ASN A 239 -0.13 -17.14 -16.40
CA ASN A 239 -0.25 -15.77 -16.92
C ASN A 239 -1.67 -15.22 -16.74
N ASN A 240 -2.70 -16.06 -16.92
CA ASN A 240 -4.09 -15.68 -16.65
C ASN A 240 -4.30 -15.33 -15.17
N ALA A 241 -3.83 -16.18 -14.25
CA ALA A 241 -3.91 -15.92 -12.80
C ALA A 241 -3.19 -14.62 -12.40
N ILE A 242 -2.01 -14.37 -12.96
CA ILE A 242 -1.24 -13.13 -12.80
C ILE A 242 -2.04 -11.92 -13.29
N SER A 243 -2.62 -12.00 -14.50
CA SER A 243 -3.43 -10.92 -15.06
C SER A 243 -4.66 -10.61 -14.20
N ILE A 244 -5.30 -11.65 -13.64
CA ILE A 244 -6.43 -11.48 -12.72
C ILE A 244 -5.98 -10.76 -11.46
N ARG A 245 -4.91 -11.23 -10.81
CA ARG A 245 -4.33 -10.60 -9.61
C ARG A 245 -4.01 -9.14 -9.85
N ASP A 246 -3.39 -8.81 -10.98
CA ASP A 246 -2.96 -7.44 -11.30
C ASP A 246 -4.15 -6.50 -11.55
N GLY A 247 -5.32 -7.04 -11.92
CA GLY A 247 -6.57 -6.30 -12.04
C GLY A 247 -7.35 -6.10 -10.72
N LEU A 248 -7.05 -6.89 -9.68
CA LEU A 248 -7.78 -6.83 -8.41
C LEU A 248 -7.73 -5.46 -7.72
N PRO A 249 -6.59 -4.73 -7.67
CA PRO A 249 -6.56 -3.42 -7.03
C PRO A 249 -7.54 -2.42 -7.65
N ILE A 250 -7.75 -2.45 -8.97
CA ILE A 250 -8.74 -1.60 -9.64
C ILE A 250 -10.15 -2.06 -9.25
N LEU A 251 -10.45 -3.36 -9.39
CA LEU A 251 -11.76 -3.94 -9.08
C LEU A 251 -12.18 -3.68 -7.63
N TRP A 252 -11.23 -3.71 -6.69
CA TRP A 252 -11.46 -3.44 -5.27
C TRP A 252 -12.17 -2.10 -5.01
N HIS A 253 -11.87 -1.07 -5.82
CA HIS A 253 -12.44 0.26 -5.64
C HIS A 253 -13.95 0.32 -5.91
N ALA A 254 -14.56 -0.72 -6.49
CA ALA A 254 -16.01 -0.81 -6.61
C ALA A 254 -16.70 -1.15 -5.27
N PHE A 255 -15.96 -1.72 -4.31
CA PHE A 255 -16.48 -2.24 -3.04
C PHE A 255 -17.61 -3.30 -3.21
N ASP A 256 -17.69 -3.92 -4.39
CA ASP A 256 -18.55 -5.10 -4.64
C ASP A 256 -17.78 -6.37 -4.25
N LEU A 257 -17.94 -6.77 -2.99
CA LEU A 257 -17.23 -7.94 -2.44
C LEU A 257 -17.63 -9.25 -3.13
N LYS A 258 -18.84 -9.34 -3.70
CA LYS A 258 -19.30 -10.55 -4.40
C LYS A 258 -18.59 -10.68 -5.74
N SER A 259 -18.59 -9.61 -6.54
CA SER A 259 -17.88 -9.56 -7.82
C SER A 259 -16.38 -9.77 -7.62
N PHE A 260 -15.79 -9.07 -6.63
CA PHE A 260 -14.39 -9.23 -6.27
C PHE A 260 -14.05 -10.68 -5.91
N GLY A 261 -14.84 -11.31 -5.02
CA GLY A 261 -14.64 -12.70 -4.64
C GLY A 261 -14.71 -13.67 -5.83
N ASN A 262 -15.67 -13.49 -6.74
CA ASN A 262 -15.80 -14.33 -7.93
C ASN A 262 -14.58 -14.23 -8.86
N VAL A 263 -14.09 -13.01 -9.11
CA VAL A 263 -12.91 -12.78 -9.95
C VAL A 263 -11.67 -13.37 -9.29
N THR A 264 -11.45 -13.14 -7.99
CA THR A 264 -10.33 -13.72 -7.24
C THR A 264 -10.36 -15.25 -7.27
N ASN A 265 -11.51 -15.87 -7.05
CA ASN A 265 -11.68 -17.33 -7.10
C ASN A 265 -11.35 -17.89 -8.49
N SER A 266 -11.69 -17.18 -9.56
CA SER A 266 -11.31 -17.60 -10.93
C SER A 266 -9.79 -17.57 -11.14
N GLY A 267 -9.10 -16.60 -10.55
CA GLY A 267 -7.64 -16.53 -10.55
C GLY A 267 -7.01 -17.68 -9.76
N ILE A 268 -7.58 -18.02 -8.60
CA ILE A 268 -7.10 -19.14 -7.76
C ILE A 268 -7.22 -20.44 -8.55
N ALA A 269 -8.38 -20.67 -9.17
CA ALA A 269 -8.61 -21.84 -10.00
C ALA A 269 -7.61 -21.93 -11.17
N ALA A 270 -7.30 -20.80 -11.82
CA ALA A 270 -6.28 -20.76 -12.88
C ALA A 270 -4.87 -21.10 -12.34
N ALA A 271 -4.47 -20.56 -11.19
CA ALA A 271 -3.18 -20.87 -10.57
C ALA A 271 -3.08 -22.35 -10.13
N GLN A 272 -4.16 -22.92 -9.61
CA GLN A 272 -4.23 -24.34 -9.25
C GLN A 272 -4.19 -25.25 -10.48
N LYS A 273 -4.86 -24.85 -11.57
CA LYS A 273 -4.79 -25.56 -12.85
C LYS A 273 -3.37 -25.54 -13.42
N ALA A 274 -2.68 -24.40 -13.34
CA ALA A 274 -1.27 -24.28 -13.73
C ALA A 274 -0.34 -25.22 -12.93
N GLN A 275 -0.57 -25.37 -11.61
CA GLN A 275 0.16 -26.34 -10.78
C GLN A 275 -0.09 -27.77 -11.26
N GLN A 276 -1.35 -28.15 -11.51
CA GLN A 276 -1.70 -29.50 -11.99
C GLN A 276 -1.05 -29.81 -13.35
N GLU A 277 -1.09 -28.87 -14.28
CA GLU A 277 -0.52 -29.02 -15.62
C GLU A 277 1.02 -29.03 -15.63
N SER A 278 1.68 -28.56 -14.56
CA SER A 278 3.13 -28.65 -14.43
C SER A 278 3.63 -30.09 -14.26
N GLY A 279 2.78 -31.01 -13.79
CA GLY A 279 3.13 -32.38 -13.46
C GLY A 279 3.99 -32.53 -12.20
N VAL A 280 4.28 -31.45 -11.48
CA VAL A 280 4.97 -31.50 -10.18
C VAL A 280 3.96 -31.92 -9.09
N PRO A 281 4.27 -32.93 -8.26
CA PRO A 281 3.41 -33.30 -7.15
C PRO A 281 3.22 -32.12 -6.18
N PRO A 282 2.01 -31.89 -5.66
CA PRO A 282 1.74 -30.76 -4.79
C PRO A 282 2.60 -30.84 -3.51
N VAL A 283 3.20 -29.72 -3.14
CA VAL A 283 3.85 -29.57 -1.84
C VAL A 283 2.79 -29.75 -0.76
N SER A 284 2.96 -30.72 0.14
CA SER A 284 2.01 -30.96 1.23
C SER A 284 1.87 -29.70 2.08
N LYS A 285 0.67 -29.10 2.14
CA LYS A 285 0.37 -28.06 3.15
C LYS A 285 0.69 -28.67 4.52
N PRO A 286 1.53 -28.04 5.36
CA PRO A 286 1.82 -28.59 6.68
C PRO A 286 0.52 -28.61 7.49
N THR A 287 -0.08 -29.79 7.60
CA THR A 287 -1.18 -30.03 8.54
C THR A 287 -0.62 -29.72 9.93
N PRO A 288 -1.27 -28.89 10.76
CA PRO A 288 -0.86 -28.70 12.15
C PRO A 288 -0.87 -30.07 12.83
N GLY A 289 0.31 -30.68 12.91
CA GLY A 289 0.44 -32.04 13.41
C GLY A 289 0.02 -32.09 14.87
N PHE A 290 -0.65 -33.18 15.25
CA PHE A 290 -0.99 -33.54 16.64
C PHE A 290 0.17 -33.39 17.65
N GLY A 291 1.41 -33.23 17.21
CA GLY A 291 2.59 -32.97 18.04
C GLY A 291 2.56 -31.66 18.84
N MET A 292 1.88 -30.60 18.38
CA MET A 292 1.77 -29.36 19.16
C MET A 292 0.84 -29.52 20.38
N ILE A 293 -0.22 -30.33 20.27
CA ILE A 293 -1.14 -30.60 21.39
C ILE A 293 -0.46 -31.48 22.45
N ALA A 294 0.35 -32.46 22.02
CA ALA A 294 1.13 -33.31 22.94
C ALA A 294 2.22 -32.54 23.71
N SER A 295 2.77 -31.48 23.11
CA SER A 295 3.81 -30.64 23.74
C SER A 295 3.24 -29.80 24.89
N MET A 296 2.02 -29.27 24.75
CA MET A 296 1.39 -28.46 25.80
C MET A 296 0.92 -29.29 26.99
N THR A 297 0.40 -30.50 26.77
CA THR A 297 0.01 -31.39 27.87
C THR A 297 1.22 -31.89 28.67
N GLY A 298 2.35 -32.14 28.00
CA GLY A 298 3.63 -32.48 28.66
C GLY A 298 4.16 -31.35 29.55
N ILE A 299 4.09 -30.10 29.10
CA ILE A 299 4.54 -28.93 29.88
C ILE A 299 3.64 -28.70 31.10
N ILE A 300 2.32 -28.85 30.95
CA ILE A 300 1.37 -28.74 32.06
C ILE A 300 1.59 -29.86 33.10
N ALA A 301 1.84 -31.10 32.66
CA ALA A 301 2.13 -32.21 33.56
C ALA A 301 3.42 -31.99 34.36
N ILE A 302 4.49 -31.49 33.71
CA ILE A 302 5.76 -31.17 34.37
C ILE A 302 5.60 -30.00 35.36
N TYR A 303 4.81 -28.98 35.00
CA TYR A 303 4.50 -27.86 35.88
C TYR A 303 3.71 -28.30 37.13
N LEU A 304 2.72 -29.18 36.97
CA LEU A 304 1.92 -29.71 38.08
C LEU A 304 2.72 -30.67 38.98
N LEU A 305 3.66 -31.43 38.42
CA LEU A 305 4.55 -32.31 39.20
C LEU A 305 5.60 -31.52 39.99
N ARG A 306 6.09 -30.38 39.47
CA ARG A 306 7.03 -29.51 40.20
C ARG A 306 6.40 -28.73 41.35
N ARG A 307 5.08 -28.51 41.34
CA ARG A 307 4.34 -27.81 42.42
C ARG A 307 3.93 -28.70 43.60
N ARG A 308 4.15 -30.03 43.50
CA ARG A 308 3.80 -31.02 44.54
C ARG A 308 5.00 -31.47 45.40
N LYS A 309 6.14 -30.77 45.32
CA LYS A 309 7.27 -30.93 46.25
C LYS A 309 7.41 -29.71 47.14
#